data_AF-A0A7Y2YYX1-F1
#
_entry.id   AF-A0A7Y2YYX1-F1
#
_cell.length_a   1.000
_cell.length_b   1.000
_cell.length_c   1.000
_cell.angle_alpha   90.00
_cell.angle_beta   90.00
_cell.angle_gamma   90.00
#
_symmetry.space_group_name_H-M   'P 1'
#
loop_
_entity.id
_entity.type
_entity.pdbx_description
1 polymer ?
#
loop_
_entity_poly.entity_id
_entity_poly.type
_entity_poly.pdbx_seq_one_letter_code
_entity_poly.pdbx_strand_id
1 'polypeptide(L)'
;MKTAHRYSIWILPLWLLVSSAGLAADLAPETRWADPSSVELDVEFPGEGYHANWELFRCDCGDLLVRAELNMPGDTEKGEILLIGGKAVLTRGFIHHKEEAAASLDAAALMMQLALRLLERSAPAGPTQIDGSADVDVLDEINHIYLDTGSAEGGFQAPWSVGGKITEAGDTRRKFDLNFAFSIRVGNEIREASMRLKGVAEFADTEFPVSAANDLAEWDLNWRNPGDAMPVEAQTLGQLRAQIKAGAP
;
A
#
# COMPACT_ATOMS: atom_id res chain seq x y z
N MET A 1 -60.19 27.78 58.61
CA MET A 1 -59.86 28.03 57.19
C MET A 1 -58.39 27.68 56.98
N LYS A 2 -58.12 26.76 56.05
CA LYS A 2 -56.81 26.17 55.75
C LYS A 2 -56.11 27.02 54.67
N THR A 3 -54.83 27.32 54.83
CA THR A 3 -53.94 27.81 53.76
C THR A 3 -52.82 26.80 53.58
N ALA A 4 -52.83 26.10 52.44
CA ALA A 4 -51.81 25.14 52.03
C ALA A 4 -50.73 25.86 51.21
N HIS A 5 -49.47 25.60 51.53
CA HIS A 5 -48.30 26.05 50.75
C HIS A 5 -48.09 25.16 49.52
N ARG A 6 -47.85 25.80 48.36
CA ARG A 6 -47.54 25.17 47.08
C ARG A 6 -46.09 24.69 47.05
N TYR A 7 -45.87 23.43 46.71
CA TYR A 7 -44.58 22.85 46.37
C TYR A 7 -44.24 23.15 44.90
N SER A 8 -43.01 23.63 44.64
CA SER A 8 -42.47 23.86 43.29
C SER A 8 -41.53 22.70 42.95
N ILE A 9 -41.92 21.87 41.98
CA ILE A 9 -41.14 20.75 41.44
C ILE A 9 -40.29 21.30 40.29
N TRP A 10 -38.97 21.19 40.40
CA TRP A 10 -38.02 21.48 39.32
C TRP A 10 -37.78 20.21 38.51
N ILE A 11 -38.10 20.24 37.22
CA ILE A 11 -37.79 19.18 36.26
C ILE A 11 -36.38 19.44 35.71
N LEU A 12 -35.42 18.58 36.04
CA LEU A 12 -34.09 18.56 35.41
C LEU A 12 -34.17 17.88 34.03
N PRO A 13 -33.62 18.46 32.95
CA PRO A 13 -33.55 17.79 31.67
C PRO A 13 -32.39 16.78 31.68
N LEU A 14 -32.73 15.50 31.51
CA LEU A 14 -31.81 14.39 31.31
C LEU A 14 -31.21 14.51 29.89
N TRP A 15 -29.97 14.97 29.80
CA TRP A 15 -29.19 14.96 28.55
C TRP A 15 -28.84 13.53 28.18
N LEU A 16 -29.42 13.03 27.08
CA LEU A 16 -28.97 11.82 26.40
C LEU A 16 -27.58 12.08 25.79
N LEU A 17 -26.56 11.52 26.41
CA LEU A 17 -25.26 11.29 25.77
C LEU A 17 -25.47 10.25 24.66
N VAL A 18 -25.57 10.73 23.42
CA VAL A 18 -25.41 9.87 22.24
C VAL A 18 -23.93 9.51 22.18
N SER A 19 -23.58 8.34 22.72
CA SER A 19 -22.27 7.75 22.47
C SER A 19 -22.18 7.43 20.98
N SER A 20 -21.39 8.21 20.26
CA SER A 20 -20.93 7.86 18.91
C SER A 20 -20.04 6.62 19.02
N ALA A 21 -20.66 5.44 19.05
CA ALA A 21 -19.94 4.21 18.77
C ALA A 21 -19.51 4.33 17.30
N GLY A 22 -18.22 4.61 17.07
CA GLY A 22 -17.62 4.35 15.78
C GLY A 22 -17.87 2.89 15.45
N LEU A 23 -18.54 2.63 14.32
CA LEU A 23 -18.59 1.29 13.77
C LEU A 23 -17.14 0.85 13.61
N ALA A 24 -16.70 -0.14 14.39
CA ALA A 24 -15.53 -0.92 14.02
C ALA A 24 -15.84 -1.44 12.62
N ALA A 25 -15.05 -1.01 11.64
CA ALA A 25 -15.20 -1.50 10.28
C ALA A 25 -14.75 -2.96 10.31
N ASP A 26 -15.67 -3.91 10.28
CA ASP A 26 -15.33 -5.30 9.98
C ASP A 26 -14.96 -5.41 8.50
N LEU A 27 -14.10 -6.36 8.15
CA LEU A 27 -13.81 -6.65 6.75
C LEU A 27 -15.09 -7.11 6.03
N ALA A 28 -15.42 -6.44 4.93
CA ALA A 28 -16.53 -6.84 4.09
C ALA A 28 -16.23 -8.22 3.45
N PRO A 29 -17.18 -9.16 3.37
CA PRO A 29 -16.92 -10.51 2.84
C PRO A 29 -16.31 -10.53 1.43
N GLU A 30 -16.59 -9.52 0.62
CA GLU A 30 -16.10 -9.35 -0.75
C GLU A 30 -14.70 -8.72 -0.86
N THR A 31 -14.09 -8.28 0.25
CA THR A 31 -12.74 -7.70 0.25
C THR A 31 -11.75 -8.67 -0.40
N ARG A 32 -10.96 -8.16 -1.36
CA ARG A 32 -9.95 -8.94 -2.09
C ARG A 32 -8.55 -8.58 -1.61
N TRP A 33 -7.60 -9.51 -1.79
CA TRP A 33 -6.19 -9.22 -1.51
C TRP A 33 -5.64 -8.09 -2.37
N ALA A 34 -6.20 -7.85 -3.56
CA ALA A 34 -5.80 -6.77 -4.45
C ALA A 34 -6.18 -5.36 -3.96
N ASP A 35 -7.05 -5.24 -2.95
CA ASP A 35 -7.70 -3.98 -2.57
C ASP A 35 -7.36 -3.42 -1.16
N PRO A 36 -6.15 -3.60 -0.58
CA PRO A 36 -5.79 -2.88 0.65
C PRO A 36 -5.63 -1.38 0.41
N SER A 37 -6.01 -0.57 1.40
CA SER A 37 -5.78 0.88 1.42
C SER A 37 -4.32 1.22 1.69
N SER A 38 -3.65 0.40 2.51
CA SER A 38 -2.21 0.49 2.71
C SER A 38 -1.56 -0.87 2.92
N VAL A 39 -0.27 -0.95 2.58
CA VAL A 39 0.53 -2.14 2.85
C VAL A 39 1.93 -1.73 3.28
N GLU A 40 2.34 -2.24 4.43
CA GLU A 40 3.74 -2.27 4.85
C GLU A 40 4.39 -3.51 4.24
N LEU A 41 5.52 -3.35 3.55
CA LEU A 41 6.22 -4.43 2.86
C LEU A 41 7.73 -4.34 3.07
N ASP A 42 8.27 -5.39 3.68
CA ASP A 42 9.68 -5.68 3.83
C ASP A 42 10.05 -6.82 2.87
N VAL A 43 11.07 -6.58 2.04
CA VAL A 43 11.59 -7.57 1.09
C VAL A 43 13.05 -7.83 1.38
N GLU A 44 13.37 -9.11 1.59
CA GLU A 44 14.72 -9.60 1.86
C GLU A 44 15.13 -10.63 0.80
N PHE A 45 16.32 -10.43 0.20
CA PHE A 45 16.96 -11.41 -0.68
C PHE A 45 18.05 -12.17 0.09
N PRO A 46 17.90 -13.49 0.33
CA PRO A 46 18.87 -14.25 1.10
C PRO A 46 20.29 -14.15 0.55
N GLY A 47 21.26 -13.84 1.42
CA GLY A 47 22.69 -13.87 1.11
C GLY A 47 23.27 -12.60 0.49
N GLU A 48 22.45 -11.67 0.03
CA GLU A 48 22.93 -10.41 -0.58
C GLU A 48 22.94 -9.22 0.40
N GLY A 49 22.28 -9.35 1.56
CA GLY A 49 22.22 -8.30 2.57
C GLY A 49 21.43 -7.05 2.16
N TYR A 50 20.79 -7.10 0.99
CA TYR A 50 19.85 -6.08 0.53
C TYR A 50 18.49 -6.30 1.17
N HIS A 51 17.99 -5.26 1.82
CA HIS A 51 16.63 -5.18 2.32
C HIS A 51 15.98 -3.87 1.91
N ALA A 52 14.74 -3.96 1.47
CA ALA A 52 13.93 -2.80 1.13
C ALA A 52 12.69 -2.79 2.02
N ASN A 53 12.36 -1.63 2.58
CA ASN A 53 11.15 -1.44 3.36
C ASN A 53 10.32 -0.31 2.73
N TRP A 54 9.06 -0.62 2.46
CA TRP A 54 8.11 0.30 1.88
C TRP A 54 6.81 0.36 2.70
N GLU A 55 6.29 1.57 2.89
CA GLU A 55 4.88 1.78 3.22
C GLU A 55 4.17 2.32 1.98
N LEU A 56 3.19 1.58 1.47
CA LEU A 56 2.45 1.96 0.28
C LEU A 56 1.02 2.31 0.67
N PHE A 57 0.53 3.44 0.18
CA PHE A 57 -0.84 3.89 0.38
C PHE A 57 -1.49 4.09 -0.99
N ARG A 58 -2.76 3.70 -1.10
CA ARG A 58 -3.57 3.89 -2.32
C ARG A 58 -4.88 4.56 -1.96
N CYS A 59 -5.40 5.35 -2.89
CA CYS A 59 -6.76 5.87 -2.84
C CYS A 59 -7.53 5.45 -4.09
N ASP A 60 -8.86 5.50 -4.00
CA ASP A 60 -9.75 5.38 -5.18
C ASP A 60 -9.53 6.51 -6.20
N CYS A 61 -8.85 7.57 -5.80
CA CYS A 61 -8.46 8.67 -6.66
C CYS A 61 -7.36 8.31 -7.68
N GLY A 62 -6.77 7.11 -7.58
CA GLY A 62 -5.73 6.62 -8.48
C GLY A 62 -4.32 7.09 -8.12
N ASP A 63 -4.14 7.72 -6.97
CA ASP A 63 -2.83 8.07 -6.44
C ASP A 63 -2.21 6.89 -5.69
N LEU A 64 -0.88 6.84 -5.73
CA LEU A 64 -0.06 5.89 -4.98
C LEU A 64 1.04 6.68 -4.27
N LEU A 65 1.08 6.59 -2.94
CA LEU A 65 2.19 7.10 -2.14
C LEU A 65 3.05 5.93 -1.71
N VAL A 66 4.36 6.02 -1.92
CA VAL A 66 5.36 5.09 -1.41
C VAL A 66 6.27 5.87 -0.48
N ARG A 67 6.29 5.50 0.80
CA ARG A 67 7.40 5.86 1.68
C ARG A 67 8.43 4.75 1.59
N ALA A 68 9.64 5.09 1.18
CA ALA A 68 10.70 4.12 1.01
C ALA A 68 11.82 4.36 2.02
N GLU A 69 12.31 3.27 2.59
CA GLU A 69 13.60 3.21 3.26
C GLU A 69 14.51 2.29 2.45
N LEU A 70 15.52 2.88 1.82
CA LEU A 70 16.54 2.16 1.08
C LEU A 70 17.73 1.94 2.01
N ASN A 71 17.98 0.68 2.34
CA ASN A 71 19.10 0.30 3.16
C ASN A 71 20.18 -0.33 2.30
N MET A 72 21.36 0.29 2.30
CA MET A 72 22.55 -0.19 1.64
C MET A 72 23.65 -0.41 2.69
N PRO A 73 24.70 -1.18 2.37
CA PRO A 73 25.82 -1.35 3.29
C PRO A 73 26.46 0.00 3.69
N GLY A 74 26.17 0.45 4.92
CA GLY A 74 26.73 1.68 5.49
C GLY A 74 25.92 2.96 5.25
N ASP A 75 24.78 2.89 4.56
CA ASP A 75 23.92 4.05 4.29
C ASP A 75 22.43 3.67 4.31
N THR A 76 21.60 4.58 4.83
CA THR A 76 20.14 4.43 4.86
C THR A 76 19.52 5.72 4.38
N GLU A 77 18.80 5.67 3.27
CA GLU A 77 18.05 6.81 2.75
C GLU A 77 16.55 6.63 2.94
N LYS A 78 15.89 7.73 3.31
CA LYS A 78 14.43 7.79 3.40
C LYS A 78 13.89 8.86 2.47
N GLY A 79 12.74 8.58 1.90
CA GLY A 79 12.00 9.56 1.12
C GLY A 79 10.60 9.07 0.78
N GLU A 80 9.87 9.95 0.11
CA GLU A 80 8.52 9.70 -0.34
C GLU A 80 8.45 9.89 -1.85
N ILE A 81 7.66 9.03 -2.48
CA ILE A 81 7.37 9.07 -3.91
C ILE A 81 5.87 9.01 -4.06
N LEU A 82 5.28 10.04 -4.64
CA LEU A 82 3.86 10.18 -4.85
C LEU A 82 3.55 10.16 -6.35
N LEU A 83 2.82 9.15 -6.79
CA LEU A 83 2.22 9.10 -8.12
C LEU A 83 0.84 9.74 -8.05
N ILE A 84 0.62 10.80 -8.83
CA ILE A 84 -0.68 11.46 -8.96
C ILE A 84 -1.34 11.07 -10.27
N GLY A 85 -2.55 10.50 -10.18
CA GLY A 85 -3.39 10.15 -11.33
C GLY A 85 -2.69 9.27 -12.37
N GLY A 86 -1.74 8.43 -11.95
CA GLY A 86 -0.95 7.58 -12.84
C GLY A 86 0.04 8.31 -13.77
N LYS A 87 0.25 9.62 -13.59
CA LYS A 87 1.02 10.45 -14.55
C LYS A 87 2.16 11.23 -13.93
N ALA A 88 1.89 12.06 -12.93
CA ALA A 88 2.92 12.88 -12.30
C ALA A 88 3.59 12.09 -11.17
N VAL A 89 4.93 12.08 -11.15
CA VAL A 89 5.73 11.46 -10.11
C VAL A 89 6.39 12.56 -9.31
N LEU A 90 6.02 12.69 -8.04
CA LEU A 90 6.56 13.67 -7.13
C LEU A 90 7.47 12.97 -6.14
N THR A 91 8.69 13.47 -5.94
CA THR A 91 9.62 12.93 -4.96
C THR A 91 10.00 13.98 -3.93
N ARG A 92 10.24 13.54 -2.69
CA ARG A 92 10.89 14.36 -1.66
C ARG A 92 11.70 13.47 -0.73
N GLY A 93 12.79 14.01 -0.18
CA GLY A 93 13.80 13.20 0.52
C GLY A 93 14.88 12.69 -0.45
N PHE A 94 15.48 11.52 -0.14
CA PHE A 94 16.58 10.90 -0.89
C PHE A 94 17.76 11.87 -1.13
N ILE A 95 18.61 12.08 -0.11
CA ILE A 95 19.62 13.15 -0.14
C ILE A 95 20.66 12.91 -1.24
N HIS A 96 21.06 11.66 -1.43
CA HIS A 96 22.11 11.25 -2.36
C HIS A 96 21.58 10.49 -3.58
N HIS A 97 20.36 9.95 -3.54
CA HIS A 97 19.79 9.09 -4.60
C HIS A 97 18.47 9.61 -5.21
N LYS A 98 18.41 10.92 -5.50
CA LYS A 98 17.22 11.56 -6.07
C LYS A 98 16.81 11.02 -7.44
N GLU A 99 17.77 10.69 -8.30
CA GLU A 99 17.48 10.21 -9.66
C GLU A 99 16.94 8.78 -9.64
N GLU A 100 17.43 7.96 -8.72
CA GLU A 100 16.99 6.57 -8.51
C GLU A 100 15.64 6.48 -7.80
N ALA A 101 15.24 7.53 -7.06
CA ALA A 101 13.98 7.58 -6.33
C ALA A 101 12.76 7.30 -7.23
N ALA A 102 12.69 7.89 -8.42
CA ALA A 102 11.57 7.65 -9.34
C ALA A 102 11.53 6.19 -9.84
N ALA A 103 12.68 5.57 -10.12
CA ALA A 103 12.76 4.17 -10.51
C ALA A 103 12.34 3.22 -9.38
N SER A 104 12.53 3.64 -8.12
CA SER A 104 12.13 2.84 -6.96
C SER A 104 10.61 2.76 -6.76
N LEU A 105 9.82 3.67 -7.36
CA LEU A 105 8.35 3.59 -7.38
C LEU A 105 7.88 2.29 -8.04
N ASP A 106 8.40 2.00 -9.23
CA ASP A 106 7.99 0.82 -9.99
C ASP A 106 8.48 -0.46 -9.31
N ALA A 107 9.67 -0.46 -8.72
CA ALA A 107 10.15 -1.59 -7.92
C ALA A 107 9.22 -1.89 -6.74
N ALA A 108 8.85 -0.87 -5.95
CA ALA A 108 7.92 -1.01 -4.84
C ALA A 108 6.54 -1.50 -5.30
N ALA A 109 6.01 -0.93 -6.39
CA ALA A 109 4.72 -1.31 -6.95
C ALA A 109 4.72 -2.76 -7.51
N LEU A 110 5.79 -3.19 -8.18
CA LEU A 110 5.93 -4.57 -8.66
C LEU A 110 6.00 -5.56 -7.48
N MET A 111 6.79 -5.26 -6.45
CA MET A 111 6.89 -6.13 -5.27
C MET A 111 5.58 -6.18 -4.48
N MET A 112 4.84 -5.08 -4.43
CA MET A 112 3.48 -5.07 -3.89
C MET A 112 2.56 -6.00 -4.66
N GLN A 113 2.50 -5.85 -5.99
CA GLN A 113 1.68 -6.72 -6.83
C GLN A 113 2.06 -8.19 -6.67
N LEU A 114 3.34 -8.50 -6.54
CA LEU A 114 3.81 -9.85 -6.24
C LEU A 114 3.22 -10.35 -4.91
N ALA A 115 3.41 -9.61 -3.82
CA ALA A 115 2.92 -9.99 -2.49
C ALA A 115 1.41 -10.25 -2.51
N LEU A 116 0.61 -9.33 -3.08
CA LEU A 116 -0.85 -9.46 -3.14
C LEU A 116 -1.30 -10.64 -4.01
N ARG A 117 -0.60 -10.93 -5.12
CA ARG A 117 -0.90 -12.10 -5.95
C ARG A 117 -0.53 -13.42 -5.26
N LEU A 118 0.56 -13.45 -4.51
CA LEU A 118 0.93 -14.62 -3.71
C LEU A 118 -0.11 -14.87 -2.61
N LEU A 119 -0.60 -13.82 -1.95
CA LEU A 119 -1.68 -13.91 -0.97
C LEU A 119 -2.98 -14.43 -1.61
N GLU A 120 -3.36 -13.91 -2.77
CA GLU A 120 -4.52 -14.40 -3.54
C GLU A 120 -4.39 -15.89 -3.90
N ARG A 121 -3.20 -16.34 -4.29
CA ARG A 121 -2.96 -17.77 -4.57
C ARG A 121 -2.96 -18.64 -3.32
N SER A 122 -2.49 -18.10 -2.20
CA SER A 122 -2.40 -18.80 -0.91
C SER A 122 -3.75 -18.90 -0.20
N ALA A 123 -4.58 -17.87 -0.32
CA ALA A 123 -5.89 -17.76 0.32
C ALA A 123 -6.91 -17.16 -0.66
N PRO A 124 -7.36 -17.92 -1.67
CA PRO A 124 -8.18 -17.40 -2.78
C PRO A 124 -9.59 -16.96 -2.39
N ALA A 125 -10.03 -17.28 -1.18
CA ALA A 125 -11.29 -16.80 -0.64
C ALA A 125 -11.19 -15.40 0.01
N GLY A 126 -10.02 -14.78 -0.03
CA GLY A 126 -9.78 -13.41 0.43
C GLY A 126 -9.32 -13.29 1.89
N PRO A 127 -8.94 -12.06 2.32
CA PRO A 127 -8.47 -11.77 3.67
C PRO A 127 -9.48 -12.06 4.79
N THR A 128 -10.78 -12.04 4.47
CA THR A 128 -11.87 -12.25 5.43
C THR A 128 -11.89 -13.67 6.00
N GLN A 129 -11.34 -14.65 5.29
CA GLN A 129 -11.24 -16.04 5.76
C GLN A 129 -10.07 -16.29 6.72
N ILE A 130 -9.20 -15.31 6.90
CA ILE A 130 -8.08 -15.41 7.84
C ILE A 130 -8.59 -14.96 9.22
N ASP A 131 -9.09 -15.93 9.98
CA ASP A 131 -9.48 -15.82 11.39
C ASP A 131 -8.38 -16.52 12.21
N GLY A 132 -7.54 -15.73 12.89
CA GLY A 132 -6.32 -16.22 13.55
C GLY A 132 -5.12 -16.42 12.62
N SER A 133 -4.86 -17.65 12.17
CA SER A 133 -3.63 -18.00 11.43
C SER A 133 -3.88 -19.06 10.36
N ALA A 134 -3.35 -18.83 9.17
CA ALA A 134 -3.33 -19.77 8.06
C ALA A 134 -1.90 -20.05 7.61
N ASP A 135 -1.54 -21.34 7.52
CA ASP A 135 -0.26 -21.75 6.93
C ASP A 135 -0.37 -21.65 5.39
N VAL A 136 0.73 -21.26 4.77
CA VAL A 136 0.87 -21.15 3.31
C VAL A 136 1.83 -22.23 2.83
N ASP A 137 1.39 -23.03 1.87
CA ASP A 137 2.20 -24.01 1.15
C ASP A 137 1.58 -24.20 -0.24
N VAL A 138 2.07 -23.44 -1.21
CA VAL A 138 1.58 -23.45 -2.59
C VAL A 138 2.74 -23.72 -3.54
N LEU A 139 2.53 -24.67 -4.45
CA LEU A 139 3.35 -24.92 -5.62
C LEU A 139 2.48 -24.67 -6.86
N ASP A 140 2.96 -23.83 -7.77
CA ASP A 140 2.32 -23.63 -9.07
C ASP A 140 3.30 -24.00 -10.19
N GLU A 141 3.01 -25.11 -10.85
CA GLU A 141 3.84 -25.67 -11.93
C GLU A 141 3.48 -25.11 -13.31
N ILE A 142 2.37 -24.37 -13.42
CA ILE A 142 1.77 -24.04 -14.72
C ILE A 142 1.61 -22.53 -14.90
N ASN A 143 1.13 -21.81 -13.89
CA ASN A 143 0.76 -20.42 -14.06
C ASN A 143 1.95 -19.50 -13.78
N HIS A 144 2.43 -18.81 -14.79
CA HIS A 144 3.40 -17.73 -14.61
C HIS A 144 2.79 -16.56 -13.82
N ILE A 145 3.61 -15.85 -13.05
CA ILE A 145 3.24 -14.57 -12.45
C ILE A 145 3.72 -13.46 -13.39
N TYR A 146 2.81 -12.63 -13.87
CA TYR A 146 3.13 -11.45 -14.69
C TYR A 146 2.75 -10.19 -13.94
N LEU A 147 3.64 -9.22 -13.83
CA LEU A 147 3.48 -8.00 -13.06
C LEU A 147 3.60 -6.80 -14.00
N ASP A 148 2.76 -5.79 -13.81
CA ASP A 148 2.75 -4.63 -14.69
C ASP A 148 2.27 -3.39 -13.93
N THR A 149 3.12 -2.38 -13.86
CA THR A 149 2.83 -1.08 -13.23
C THR A 149 2.35 -0.04 -14.26
N GLY A 150 2.40 -0.36 -15.54
CA GLY A 150 2.16 0.56 -16.65
C GLY A 150 3.41 1.29 -17.17
N SER A 151 4.50 1.35 -16.40
CA SER A 151 5.83 1.81 -16.89
C SER A 151 6.95 0.80 -16.71
N ALA A 152 6.73 -0.23 -15.89
CA ALA A 152 7.64 -1.36 -15.74
C ALA A 152 6.86 -2.67 -15.66
N GLU A 153 7.42 -3.68 -16.30
CA GLU A 153 6.93 -5.06 -16.28
C GLU A 153 7.91 -5.96 -15.54
N GLY A 154 7.37 -7.00 -14.91
CA GLY A 154 8.16 -8.05 -14.27
C GLY A 154 7.43 -9.38 -14.35
N GLY A 155 8.10 -10.46 -13.96
CA GLY A 155 7.41 -11.73 -13.88
C GLY A 155 8.28 -12.89 -13.44
N PHE A 156 7.60 -13.95 -13.02
CA PHE A 156 8.20 -15.18 -12.53
C PHE A 156 7.60 -16.34 -13.29
N GLN A 157 8.46 -17.12 -13.93
CA GLN A 157 8.02 -18.29 -14.67
C GLN A 157 7.72 -19.42 -13.70
N ALA A 158 6.65 -20.18 -13.97
CA ALA A 158 6.48 -21.47 -13.33
C ALA A 158 7.62 -22.43 -13.73
N PRO A 159 8.02 -23.38 -12.86
CA PRO A 159 7.47 -23.60 -11.53
C PRO A 159 7.95 -22.55 -10.51
N TRP A 160 7.06 -22.18 -9.59
CA TRP A 160 7.39 -21.39 -8.40
C TRP A 160 6.61 -21.92 -7.20
N SER A 161 7.12 -21.66 -6.00
CA SER A 161 6.42 -21.99 -4.77
C SER A 161 6.43 -20.83 -3.78
N VAL A 162 5.43 -20.80 -2.92
CA VAL A 162 5.39 -19.90 -1.76
C VAL A 162 5.01 -20.72 -0.54
N GLY A 163 5.83 -20.59 0.50
CA GLY A 163 5.56 -21.14 1.82
C GLY A 163 5.55 -20.02 2.85
N GLY A 164 4.89 -20.21 3.98
CA GLY A 164 4.90 -19.20 5.05
C GLY A 164 3.62 -19.16 5.85
N LYS A 165 3.21 -17.96 6.24
CA LYS A 165 2.06 -17.76 7.11
C LYS A 165 1.35 -16.44 6.86
N ILE A 166 0.03 -16.48 7.00
CA ILE A 166 -0.84 -15.30 7.07
C ILE A 166 -1.51 -15.32 8.44
N THR A 167 -1.49 -14.21 9.15
CA THR A 167 -2.12 -14.06 10.46
C THR A 167 -2.99 -12.83 10.51
N GLU A 168 -4.09 -12.93 11.24
CA GLU A 168 -4.86 -11.77 11.67
C GLU A 168 -3.99 -10.82 12.49
N ALA A 169 -4.14 -9.51 12.26
CA ALA A 169 -3.40 -8.44 12.94
C ALA A 169 -4.33 -7.33 13.47
N GLY A 170 -5.60 -7.66 13.65
CA GLY A 170 -6.70 -6.75 13.97
C GLY A 170 -7.85 -6.91 12.98
N ASP A 171 -8.98 -6.29 13.29
CA ASP A 171 -10.26 -6.46 12.58
C ASP A 171 -10.09 -6.34 11.06
N THR A 172 -9.40 -5.29 10.60
CA THR A 172 -9.19 -4.98 9.18
C THR A 172 -7.79 -5.26 8.66
N ARG A 173 -6.91 -5.88 9.47
CA ARG A 173 -5.50 -6.06 9.11
C ARG A 173 -5.11 -7.50 9.00
N ARG A 174 -4.32 -7.82 7.97
CA ARG A 174 -3.72 -9.14 7.78
C ARG A 174 -2.22 -9.01 7.64
N LYS A 175 -1.50 -9.67 8.52
CA LYS A 175 -0.04 -9.77 8.49
C LYS A 175 0.36 -11.01 7.69
N PHE A 176 1.43 -10.91 6.93
CA PHE A 176 1.97 -12.02 6.18
C PHE A 176 3.49 -12.11 6.33
N ASP A 177 3.99 -13.32 6.21
CA ASP A 177 5.41 -13.65 6.19
C ASP A 177 5.59 -14.83 5.23
N LEU A 178 6.04 -14.53 4.02
CA LEU A 178 6.05 -15.44 2.88
C LEU A 178 7.49 -15.63 2.39
N ASN A 179 7.88 -16.87 2.14
CA ASN A 179 9.10 -17.23 1.44
C ASN A 179 8.74 -17.69 0.04
N PHE A 180 9.04 -16.87 -0.95
CA PHE A 180 8.77 -17.13 -2.36
C PHE A 180 10.02 -17.69 -3.03
N ALA A 181 9.91 -18.87 -3.62
CA ALA A 181 10.97 -19.55 -4.35
C ALA A 181 10.63 -19.65 -5.83
N PHE A 182 11.61 -19.34 -6.68
CA PHE A 182 11.44 -19.26 -8.13
C PHE A 182 12.75 -19.57 -8.85
N SER A 183 12.67 -19.70 -10.16
CA SER A 183 13.84 -19.91 -11.01
C SER A 183 14.17 -18.65 -11.81
N ILE A 184 15.46 -18.29 -11.84
CA ILE A 184 16.01 -17.24 -12.70
C ILE A 184 16.92 -17.84 -13.77
N ARG A 185 16.98 -17.20 -14.93
CA ARG A 185 17.92 -17.56 -15.98
C ARG A 185 19.13 -16.64 -15.93
N VAL A 186 20.31 -17.20 -15.72
CA VAL A 186 21.59 -16.49 -15.71
C VAL A 186 22.44 -17.04 -16.84
N GLY A 187 22.51 -16.30 -17.96
CA GLY A 187 23.07 -16.81 -19.21
C GLY A 187 22.28 -18.01 -19.71
N ASN A 188 22.94 -19.15 -19.85
CA ASN A 188 22.29 -20.42 -20.27
C ASN A 188 21.91 -21.33 -19.10
N GLU A 189 22.17 -20.92 -17.85
CA GLU A 189 21.85 -21.69 -16.66
C GLU A 189 20.53 -21.25 -16.03
N ILE A 190 19.77 -22.22 -15.51
CA ILE A 190 18.64 -21.95 -14.62
C ILE A 190 19.15 -22.10 -13.18
N ARG A 191 18.90 -21.10 -12.35
CA ARG A 191 19.26 -21.09 -10.94
C ARG A 191 18.02 -20.89 -10.10
N GLU A 192 17.94 -21.63 -9.00
CA GLU A 192 16.95 -21.39 -7.97
C GLU A 192 17.32 -20.11 -7.22
N ALA A 193 16.29 -19.30 -6.97
CA ALA A 193 16.36 -18.08 -6.18
C ALA A 193 15.18 -18.06 -5.22
N SER A 194 15.29 -17.25 -4.19
CA SER A 194 14.18 -17.00 -3.28
C SER A 194 14.22 -15.57 -2.77
N MET A 195 13.09 -15.11 -2.28
CA MET A 195 12.98 -13.87 -1.53
C MET A 195 11.94 -14.06 -0.41
N ARG A 196 12.13 -13.31 0.67
CA ARG A 196 11.14 -13.23 1.74
C ARG A 196 10.35 -11.93 1.58
N LEU A 197 9.03 -12.04 1.62
CA LEU A 197 8.11 -10.91 1.63
C LEU A 197 7.34 -10.93 2.94
N LYS A 198 7.52 -9.89 3.75
CA LYS A 198 6.85 -9.76 5.04
C LYS A 198 6.13 -8.43 5.11
N GLY A 199 4.95 -8.41 5.70
CA GLY A 199 4.19 -7.18 5.72
C GLY A 199 2.88 -7.24 6.47
N VAL A 200 2.18 -6.12 6.42
CA VAL A 200 0.82 -5.95 6.95
C VAL A 200 0.00 -5.23 5.89
N ALA A 201 -1.11 -5.85 5.49
CA ALA A 201 -2.11 -5.24 4.64
C ALA A 201 -3.26 -4.70 5.50
N GLU A 202 -3.62 -3.45 5.29
CA GLU A 202 -4.75 -2.76 5.90
C GLU A 202 -5.86 -2.58 4.86
N PHE A 203 -7.07 -2.98 5.21
CA PHE A 203 -8.23 -2.94 4.32
C PHE A 203 -9.32 -1.99 4.82
N ALA A 204 -9.16 -1.38 6.00
CA ALA A 204 -10.00 -0.26 6.40
C ALA A 204 -9.83 0.90 5.42
N ASP A 205 -10.88 1.68 5.23
CA ASP A 205 -10.77 2.98 4.57
C ASP A 205 -9.93 3.91 5.45
N THR A 206 -8.68 4.12 5.04
CA THR A 206 -7.72 4.98 5.74
C THR A 206 -7.53 6.26 4.94
N GLU A 207 -7.44 7.38 5.66
CA GLU A 207 -7.17 8.66 5.00
C GLU A 207 -5.82 8.60 4.28
N PHE A 208 -5.81 8.98 3.00
CA PHE A 208 -4.59 9.03 2.21
C PHE A 208 -3.61 10.03 2.85
N PRO A 209 -2.34 9.66 3.15
CA PRO A 209 -1.50 10.44 4.06
C PRO A 209 -1.03 11.82 3.57
N VAL A 210 -1.35 12.18 2.33
CA VAL A 210 -1.05 13.49 1.75
C VAL A 210 -2.34 14.21 1.34
N SER A 211 -2.56 15.36 1.94
CA SER A 211 -3.77 16.16 1.73
C SER A 211 -3.73 16.93 0.42
N ALA A 212 -4.90 17.37 -0.04
CA ALA A 212 -5.00 18.28 -1.18
C ALA A 212 -4.37 19.67 -0.93
N ALA A 213 -4.22 20.07 0.33
CA ALA A 213 -3.69 21.37 0.72
C ALA A 213 -2.17 21.43 0.82
N ASN A 214 -1.47 20.29 0.72
CA ASN A 214 -0.01 20.24 0.74
C ASN A 214 0.58 21.08 -0.39
N ASP A 215 1.64 21.84 -0.07
CA ASP A 215 2.37 22.69 -1.01
C ASP A 215 3.11 21.82 -2.02
N LEU A 216 2.98 22.16 -3.30
CA LEU A 216 3.68 21.49 -4.38
C LEU A 216 5.17 21.80 -4.37
N ALA A 217 5.59 22.96 -3.86
CA ALA A 217 6.99 23.39 -3.83
C ALA A 217 7.89 22.53 -2.91
N GLU A 218 7.30 21.71 -2.03
CA GLU A 218 8.03 20.73 -1.21
C GLU A 218 8.43 19.47 -1.99
N TRP A 219 8.01 19.34 -3.25
CA TRP A 219 8.20 18.16 -4.07
C TRP A 219 9.00 18.46 -5.34
N ASP A 220 9.91 17.56 -5.67
CA ASP A 220 10.54 17.49 -6.98
C ASP A 220 9.56 16.78 -7.94
N LEU A 221 9.03 17.51 -8.92
CA LEU A 221 8.04 16.98 -9.88
C LEU A 221 8.71 16.45 -11.16
N ASN A 222 8.37 15.23 -11.52
CA ASN A 222 8.69 14.60 -12.80
C ASN A 222 7.43 13.96 -13.42
N TRP A 223 7.51 13.52 -14.68
CA TRP A 223 6.42 12.87 -15.39
C TRP A 223 6.78 11.41 -15.68
N ARG A 224 5.86 10.50 -15.36
CA ARG A 224 6.02 9.06 -15.60
C ARG A 224 6.28 8.78 -17.08
N ASN A 225 5.54 9.44 -17.96
CA ASN A 225 5.81 9.45 -19.40
C ASN A 225 6.12 10.87 -19.89
N PRO A 226 7.14 11.07 -20.73
CA PRO A 226 7.42 12.38 -21.32
C PRO A 226 6.23 12.97 -22.11
N GLY A 227 5.38 12.13 -22.68
CA GLY A 227 4.18 12.56 -23.42
C GLY A 227 3.03 13.07 -22.54
N ASP A 228 3.06 12.79 -21.24
CA ASP A 228 2.09 13.32 -20.27
C ASP A 228 2.49 14.72 -19.75
N ALA A 229 3.71 15.18 -20.06
CA ALA A 229 4.24 16.42 -19.55
C ALA A 229 3.41 17.64 -20.01
N MET A 230 3.01 18.46 -19.04
CA MET A 230 2.29 19.71 -19.26
C MET A 230 2.86 20.85 -18.41
N PRO A 231 2.68 22.13 -18.80
CA PRO A 231 3.01 23.26 -17.94
C PRO A 231 2.24 23.17 -16.62
N VAL A 232 2.91 23.35 -15.49
CA VAL A 232 2.28 23.26 -14.15
C VAL A 232 2.08 24.66 -13.58
N GLU A 233 0.82 25.02 -13.33
CA GLU A 233 0.44 26.29 -12.66
C GLU A 233 -0.05 26.06 -11.23
N ALA A 234 -0.11 24.80 -10.80
CA ALA A 234 -0.55 24.40 -9.47
C ALA A 234 0.43 24.85 -8.37
N GLN A 235 -0.11 25.29 -7.25
CA GLN A 235 0.62 25.56 -6.00
C GLN A 235 0.43 24.45 -4.96
N THR A 236 -0.61 23.63 -5.11
CA THR A 236 -0.94 22.55 -4.17
C THR A 236 -1.14 21.23 -4.88
N LEU A 237 -0.99 20.12 -4.17
CA LEU A 237 -1.24 18.78 -4.71
C LEU A 237 -2.69 18.63 -5.23
N GLY A 238 -3.66 19.26 -4.56
CA GLY A 238 -5.06 19.27 -5.01
C GLY A 238 -5.27 19.99 -6.35
N GLN A 239 -4.58 21.10 -6.56
CA GLN A 239 -4.62 21.82 -7.84
C GLN A 239 -3.95 21.02 -8.95
N LEU A 240 -2.82 20.38 -8.67
CA LEU A 240 -2.13 19.52 -9.64
C LEU A 240 -3.01 18.34 -10.06
N ARG A 241 -3.66 17.66 -9.12
CA ARG A 241 -4.66 16.61 -9.39
C ARG A 241 -5.76 17.10 -10.33
N ALA A 242 -6.34 18.27 -10.02
CA ALA A 242 -7.40 18.85 -10.83
C ALA A 242 -6.92 19.19 -12.25
N GLN A 243 -5.72 19.73 -12.38
CA GLN A 243 -5.11 20.08 -13.66
C GLN A 243 -4.85 18.83 -14.52
N ILE A 244 -4.27 17.78 -13.94
CA ILE A 244 -4.02 16.51 -14.65
C ILE A 244 -5.33 15.89 -15.13
N LYS A 245 -6.38 15.91 -14.28
CA LYS A 245 -7.71 15.41 -14.64
C LYS A 245 -8.35 16.20 -15.77
N ALA A 246 -8.17 17.52 -15.81
CA ALA A 246 -8.72 18.39 -16.85
C ALA A 246 -7.98 18.26 -18.20
N GLY A 247 -6.69 17.89 -18.17
CA GLY A 247 -5.87 17.66 -19.35
C GLY A 247 -5.91 16.23 -19.89
N ALA A 248 -6.68 15.33 -19.28
CA ALA A 248 -6.88 13.98 -19.79
C ALA A 248 -7.79 14.02 -21.04
N PRO A 249 -7.41 13.36 -22.16
CA PRO A 249 -8.23 13.26 -23.36
C PRO A 249 -9.53 12.46 -23.14
#